data_AF-A0A0C3I0V4-F1
#
_entry.id   AF-A0A0C3I0V4-F1
#
_cell.length_a   1.000
_cell.length_b   1.000
_cell.length_c   1.000
_cell.angle_alpha   90.00
_cell.angle_beta   90.00
_cell.angle_gamma   90.00
#
_symmetry.space_group_name_H-M   'P 1'
#
loop_
_entity.id
_entity.type
_entity.pdbx_description
1 polymer ?
#
loop_
_entity_poly.entity_id
_entity_poly.type
_entity_poly.pdbx_seq_one_letter_code
_entity_poly.pdbx_strand_id
1 'polypeptide(L)'
;MSNTGQISATSTLRKENYSVDLWIKLSQLRIGLESWKMQLQKMITSIDEFEQRILCVQSCDQRPEKEDDKNDTWKPTCKRAGQRIKKRLLEIVCDYDEKIRECTMVIDGMTLATHLSWNQIGYQNAQANLRIASDTKNDSSQMKSIALLTMVFLPATFVSSLFSMTFFNWYPQNGQGILSPYVWIYPVVTICITLVVVGIWYIFTKKCRVPSKDESIV
;
A
#
# COMPACT_ATOMS: atom_id res chain seq x y z
N MET A 1 26.78 18.48 2.28
CA MET A 1 26.20 17.68 1.19
C MET A 1 24.82 17.11 1.56
N SER A 2 23.87 17.94 2.03
CA SER A 2 22.51 17.47 2.47
C SER A 2 21.35 17.97 1.59
N ASN A 3 21.62 18.90 0.66
CA ASN A 3 20.55 19.61 -0.05
C ASN A 3 19.98 18.81 -1.25
N THR A 4 20.80 17.99 -1.91
CA THR A 4 20.40 17.25 -3.12
C THR A 4 19.35 16.18 -2.83
N GLY A 5 19.39 15.54 -1.64
CA GLY A 5 18.41 14.52 -1.23
C GLY A 5 17.02 15.08 -0.91
N GLN A 6 16.94 16.26 -0.28
CA GLN A 6 15.66 16.92 0.02
C GLN A 6 14.99 17.50 -1.23
N ILE A 7 15.77 18.07 -2.15
CA ILE A 7 15.24 18.57 -3.43
C ILE A 7 14.70 17.40 -4.28
N SER A 8 15.35 16.25 -4.25
CA SER A 8 14.87 15.06 -4.98
C SER A 8 13.56 14.54 -4.38
N ALA A 9 13.47 14.35 -3.06
CA ALA A 9 12.25 13.84 -2.40
C ALA A 9 11.03 14.76 -2.59
N THR A 10 11.23 16.08 -2.48
CA THR A 10 10.15 17.07 -2.70
C THR A 10 9.67 17.10 -4.15
N SER A 11 10.57 16.86 -5.11
CA SER A 11 10.19 16.79 -6.53
C SER A 11 9.35 15.56 -6.87
N THR A 12 9.63 14.40 -6.26
CA THR A 12 8.88 13.16 -6.48
C THR A 12 7.49 13.25 -5.88
N LEU A 13 7.36 13.75 -4.65
CA LEU A 13 6.07 13.98 -3.99
C LEU A 13 5.20 14.96 -4.78
N ARG A 14 5.79 16.01 -5.36
CA ARG A 14 5.04 16.95 -6.20
C ARG A 14 4.52 16.30 -7.48
N LYS A 15 5.32 15.44 -8.13
CA LYS A 15 4.91 14.70 -9.33
C LYS A 15 3.79 13.70 -9.03
N GLU A 16 3.88 12.99 -7.92
CA GLU A 16 2.85 12.03 -7.48
C GLU A 16 1.52 12.75 -7.20
N ASN A 17 1.56 13.84 -6.44
CA ASN A 17 0.38 14.66 -6.18
C ASN A 17 -0.26 15.22 -7.47
N TYR A 18 0.55 15.69 -8.42
CA TYR A 18 0.04 16.17 -9.71
C TYR A 18 -0.59 15.05 -10.54
N SER A 19 0.04 13.86 -10.59
CA SER A 19 -0.48 12.71 -11.33
C SER A 19 -1.83 12.24 -10.77
N VAL A 20 -1.97 12.21 -9.45
CA VAL A 20 -3.22 11.82 -8.78
C VAL A 20 -4.30 12.87 -9.01
N ASP A 21 -3.99 14.16 -8.89
CA ASP A 21 -4.94 15.25 -9.19
C ASP A 21 -5.40 15.22 -10.65
N LEU A 22 -4.47 15.01 -11.59
CA LEU A 22 -4.78 14.85 -13.01
C LEU A 22 -5.72 13.65 -13.24
N TRP A 23 -5.43 12.50 -12.62
CA TRP A 23 -6.26 11.30 -12.71
C TRP A 23 -7.68 11.54 -12.19
N ILE A 24 -7.81 12.20 -11.03
CA ILE A 24 -9.11 12.56 -10.44
C ILE A 24 -9.88 13.47 -11.41
N LYS A 25 -9.22 14.51 -11.96
CA LYS A 25 -9.84 15.44 -12.91
C LYS A 25 -10.28 14.75 -14.21
N LEU A 26 -9.45 13.89 -14.78
CA LEU A 26 -9.78 13.09 -15.97
C LEU A 26 -10.96 12.16 -15.70
N SER A 27 -11.00 11.51 -14.53
CA SER A 27 -12.08 10.64 -14.10
C SER A 27 -13.40 11.41 -13.94
N GLN A 28 -13.37 12.56 -13.27
CA GLN A 28 -14.53 13.44 -13.13
C GLN A 28 -15.03 13.96 -14.48
N LEU A 29 -14.12 14.37 -15.36
CA LEU A 29 -14.44 14.80 -16.71
C LEU A 29 -15.15 13.68 -17.47
N ARG A 30 -14.58 12.47 -17.46
CA ARG A 30 -15.16 11.29 -18.12
C ARG A 30 -16.60 11.03 -17.64
N ILE A 31 -16.83 11.02 -16.33
CA ILE A 31 -18.17 10.82 -15.75
C ILE A 31 -19.14 11.92 -16.24
N GLY A 32 -18.67 13.17 -16.28
CA GLY A 32 -19.44 14.30 -16.81
C GLY A 32 -19.81 14.11 -18.28
N LEU A 33 -18.86 13.69 -19.12
CA LEU A 33 -19.08 13.42 -20.55
C LEU A 33 -20.07 12.27 -20.77
N GLU A 34 -19.98 11.20 -19.98
CA GLU A 34 -20.92 10.07 -20.04
C GLU A 34 -22.35 10.50 -19.67
N SER A 35 -22.50 11.32 -18.63
CA SER A 35 -23.79 11.90 -18.25
C SER A 35 -24.38 12.80 -19.34
N TRP A 36 -23.55 13.66 -19.94
CA TRP A 36 -23.96 14.53 -21.06
C TRP A 36 -24.36 13.74 -22.30
N LYS A 37 -23.58 12.73 -22.67
CA LYS A 37 -23.92 11.81 -23.76
C LYS A 37 -25.30 11.20 -23.52
N MET A 38 -25.58 10.74 -22.30
CA MET A 38 -26.88 10.16 -21.95
C MET A 38 -28.03 11.19 -22.09
N GLN A 39 -27.80 12.46 -21.72
CA GLN A 39 -28.79 13.52 -21.92
C GLN A 39 -29.03 13.84 -23.40
N LEU A 40 -27.98 13.88 -24.21
CA LEU A 40 -28.09 14.11 -25.65
C LEU A 40 -28.85 12.96 -26.33
N GLN A 41 -28.61 11.72 -25.92
CA GLN A 41 -29.35 10.56 -26.41
C GLN A 41 -30.84 10.65 -26.04
N LYS A 42 -31.17 11.05 -24.81
CA LYS A 42 -32.57 11.31 -24.41
C LYS A 42 -33.22 12.40 -25.27
N MET A 43 -32.49 13.47 -25.59
CA MET A 43 -32.98 14.55 -26.45
C MET A 43 -33.27 14.06 -27.87
N ILE A 44 -32.40 13.21 -28.44
CA ILE A 44 -32.61 12.58 -29.74
C ILE A 44 -33.88 11.72 -29.73
N THR A 45 -34.06 10.89 -28.70
CA THR A 45 -35.26 10.05 -28.55
C THR A 45 -36.53 10.88 -28.40
N SER A 46 -36.48 12.01 -27.66
CA SER A 46 -37.61 12.92 -27.55
C SER A 46 -38.00 13.57 -28.88
N ILE A 47 -37.02 13.91 -29.73
CA ILE A 47 -37.28 14.45 -31.08
C ILE A 47 -37.97 13.38 -31.95
N ASP A 48 -37.57 12.11 -31.84
CA ASP A 48 -38.22 11.01 -32.55
C ASP A 48 -39.66 10.76 -32.09
N GLU A 49 -39.90 10.77 -30.79
CA GLU A 49 -41.27 10.66 -30.23
C GLU A 49 -42.16 11.82 -30.70
N PHE A 50 -41.60 13.03 -30.76
CA PHE A 50 -42.30 14.21 -31.24
C PHE A 50 -42.63 14.12 -32.73
N GLU A 51 -41.71 13.64 -33.59
CA GLU A 51 -42.01 13.41 -35.01
C GLU A 51 -43.12 12.36 -35.20
N GLN A 52 -43.09 11.29 -34.40
CA GLN A 52 -44.10 10.23 -34.45
C GLN A 52 -45.48 10.74 -34.02
N ARG A 53 -45.55 11.63 -33.02
CA ARG A 53 -46.79 12.29 -32.59
C ARG A 53 -47.35 13.23 -33.65
N ILE A 54 -46.52 14.02 -34.33
CA ILE A 54 -46.98 14.87 -35.45
C ILE A 54 -47.58 14.01 -36.57
N LEU A 55 -46.93 12.89 -36.93
CA LEU A 55 -47.44 11.96 -37.94
C LEU A 55 -48.80 11.36 -37.54
N CYS A 56 -48.98 10.93 -36.29
CA CYS A 56 -50.26 10.39 -35.80
C CYS A 56 -51.38 11.44 -35.80
N VAL A 57 -51.11 12.67 -35.36
CA VAL A 57 -52.10 13.77 -35.38
C VAL A 57 -52.57 14.03 -36.80
N GLN A 58 -51.68 13.95 -37.79
CA GLN A 58 -52.03 14.19 -39.19
C GLN A 58 -52.92 13.10 -39.80
N SER A 59 -52.79 11.84 -39.39
CA SER A 59 -53.70 10.75 -39.82
C SER A 59 -55.09 10.82 -39.17
N CYS A 60 -55.23 11.49 -38.02
CA CYS A 60 -56.53 11.64 -37.34
C CYS A 60 -57.33 12.87 -37.83
N ASP A 61 -56.71 13.80 -38.56
CA ASP A 61 -57.35 15.01 -39.08
C ASP A 61 -57.97 14.77 -40.46
N GLN A 62 -58.92 13.83 -40.56
CA GLN A 62 -59.79 13.69 -41.74
C GLN A 62 -60.95 14.69 -41.63
N ARG A 63 -60.65 15.99 -41.74
CA ARG A 63 -61.68 17.02 -41.96
C ARG A 63 -61.64 17.44 -43.43
N PRO A 64 -62.79 17.46 -44.15
CA PRO A 64 -62.83 17.94 -45.52
C PRO A 64 -62.42 19.42 -45.56
N GLU A 65 -61.49 19.68 -46.46
CA GLU A 65 -60.70 20.89 -46.68
C GLU A 65 -61.58 22.15 -46.85
N LYS A 66 -61.32 23.18 -46.03
CA LYS A 66 -61.58 24.57 -46.40
C LYS A 66 -60.28 25.34 -46.22
N GLU A 67 -59.74 25.71 -47.38
CA GLU A 67 -58.56 26.48 -47.69
C GLU A 67 -58.34 27.68 -46.74
N ASP A 68 -57.40 27.54 -45.80
CA ASP A 68 -56.72 28.65 -45.12
C ASP A 68 -55.21 28.43 -45.29
N ASP A 69 -54.69 28.99 -46.39
CA ASP A 69 -53.37 28.87 -47.03
C ASP A 69 -52.12 29.05 -46.11
N LYS A 70 -52.32 29.38 -44.82
CA LYS A 70 -51.22 29.71 -43.90
C LYS A 70 -50.81 28.60 -42.95
N ASN A 71 -51.67 27.60 -42.70
CA ASN A 71 -51.39 26.60 -41.67
C ASN A 71 -50.56 25.39 -42.17
N ASP A 72 -50.38 25.26 -43.48
CA ASP A 72 -49.66 24.11 -44.07
C ASP A 72 -48.15 24.35 -44.23
N THR A 73 -47.69 25.60 -44.17
CA THR A 73 -46.27 25.96 -44.35
C THR A 73 -45.42 25.72 -43.09
N TRP A 74 -45.99 25.79 -41.89
CA TRP A 74 -45.22 25.61 -40.65
C TRP A 74 -44.88 24.14 -40.36
N LYS A 75 -45.78 23.20 -40.67
CA LYS A 75 -45.59 21.75 -40.47
C LYS A 75 -44.31 21.21 -41.15
N PRO A 76 -44.07 21.42 -42.46
CA PRO A 76 -42.87 20.93 -43.14
C PRO A 76 -41.61 21.66 -42.68
N THR A 77 -41.72 22.92 -42.27
CA THR A 77 -40.60 23.72 -41.77
C THR A 77 -40.14 23.22 -40.40
N CYS A 78 -41.08 22.92 -39.50
CA CYS A 78 -40.80 22.34 -38.18
C CYS A 78 -40.16 20.95 -38.31
N LYS A 79 -40.69 20.08 -39.19
CA LYS A 79 -40.12 18.75 -39.45
C LYS A 79 -38.69 18.83 -39.99
N ARG A 80 -38.43 19.70 -40.98
CA ARG A 80 -37.06 19.92 -41.50
C ARG A 80 -36.10 20.45 -40.43
N ALA A 81 -36.57 21.33 -39.55
CA ALA A 81 -35.77 21.85 -38.44
C ALA A 81 -35.45 20.75 -37.42
N GLY A 82 -36.42 19.93 -37.02
CA GLY A 82 -36.23 18.77 -36.12
C GLY A 82 -35.21 17.76 -36.66
N GLN A 83 -35.33 17.38 -37.95
CA GLN A 83 -34.38 16.47 -38.59
C GLN A 83 -32.95 17.02 -38.64
N ARG A 84 -32.78 18.33 -38.88
CA ARG A 84 -31.47 18.98 -38.85
C ARG A 84 -30.87 18.96 -37.45
N ILE A 85 -31.65 19.31 -36.43
CA ILE A 85 -31.23 19.28 -35.02
C ILE A 85 -30.83 17.86 -34.63
N LYS A 86 -31.65 16.86 -34.99
CA LYS A 86 -31.34 15.44 -34.75
C LYS A 86 -30.01 15.03 -35.38
N LYS A 87 -29.78 15.37 -36.64
CA LYS A 87 -28.52 15.05 -37.33
C LYS A 87 -27.31 15.67 -36.62
N ARG A 88 -27.40 16.93 -36.21
CA ARG A 88 -26.34 17.61 -35.46
C ARG A 88 -26.10 16.99 -34.08
N LEU A 89 -27.15 16.63 -33.36
CA LEU A 89 -27.03 15.96 -32.06
C LEU A 89 -26.35 14.60 -32.19
N LEU A 90 -26.65 13.83 -33.24
CA LEU A 90 -25.97 12.56 -33.53
C LEU A 90 -24.49 12.75 -33.82
N GLU A 91 -24.13 13.76 -34.63
CA GLU A 91 -22.72 14.13 -34.88
C GLU A 91 -22.00 14.46 -33.56
N ILE A 92 -22.65 15.25 -32.69
CA ILE A 92 -22.11 15.63 -31.37
C ILE A 92 -21.94 14.40 -30.46
N VAL A 93 -22.92 13.49 -30.40
CA VAL A 93 -22.81 12.26 -29.59
C VAL A 93 -21.63 11.40 -30.03
N CYS A 94 -21.40 11.26 -31.34
CA CYS A 94 -20.24 10.55 -31.87
C CYS A 94 -18.91 11.22 -31.46
N ASP A 95 -18.84 12.55 -31.47
CA ASP A 95 -17.65 13.31 -31.04
C ASP A 95 -17.38 13.13 -29.53
N TYR A 96 -18.42 13.15 -28.70
CA TYR A 96 -18.31 12.84 -27.27
C TYR A 96 -17.83 11.41 -27.00
N ASP A 97 -18.31 10.44 -27.77
CA ASP A 97 -17.86 9.05 -27.65
C ASP A 97 -16.36 8.90 -27.90
N GLU A 98 -15.84 9.60 -28.90
CA GLU A 98 -14.40 9.64 -29.17
C GLU A 98 -13.62 10.25 -27.99
N LYS A 99 -14.13 11.34 -27.41
CA LYS A 99 -13.49 12.00 -26.26
C LYS A 99 -13.54 11.17 -24.98
N ILE A 100 -14.62 10.43 -24.74
CA ILE A 100 -14.72 9.48 -23.62
C ILE A 100 -13.70 8.37 -23.78
N ARG A 101 -13.55 7.85 -25.00
CA ARG A 101 -12.56 6.82 -25.35
C ARG A 101 -11.13 7.29 -25.13
N GLU A 102 -10.81 8.52 -25.54
CA GLU A 102 -9.51 9.16 -25.30
C GLU A 102 -9.21 9.27 -23.80
N CYS A 103 -10.15 9.78 -23.00
CA CYS A 103 -10.00 9.86 -21.55
C CYS A 103 -9.79 8.47 -20.91
N THR A 104 -10.54 7.47 -21.37
CA THR A 104 -10.45 6.09 -20.86
C THR A 104 -9.07 5.50 -21.12
N MET A 105 -8.55 5.63 -22.34
CA MET A 105 -7.22 5.13 -22.69
C MET A 105 -6.11 5.80 -21.87
N VAL A 106 -6.19 7.11 -21.64
CA VAL A 106 -5.21 7.84 -20.82
C VAL A 106 -5.26 7.37 -19.36
N ILE A 107 -6.46 7.18 -18.80
CA ILE A 107 -6.66 6.68 -17.44
C ILE A 107 -6.12 5.25 -17.29
N ASP A 108 -6.43 4.37 -18.23
CA ASP A 108 -5.98 2.97 -18.23
C ASP A 108 -4.45 2.88 -18.39
N GLY A 109 -3.87 3.70 -19.26
CA GLY A 109 -2.42 3.80 -19.44
C GLY A 109 -1.71 4.28 -18.17
N MET A 110 -2.24 5.29 -17.49
CA MET A 110 -1.70 5.75 -16.21
C MET A 110 -1.83 4.68 -15.12
N THR A 111 -2.98 4.01 -15.04
CA THR A 111 -3.25 2.96 -14.04
C THR A 111 -2.32 1.76 -14.25
N LEU A 112 -2.09 1.36 -15.51
CA LEU A 112 -1.13 0.31 -15.83
C LEU A 112 0.30 0.72 -15.46
N ALA A 113 0.69 1.96 -15.77
CA ALA A 113 2.02 2.47 -15.43
C ALA A 113 2.27 2.51 -13.91
N THR A 114 1.26 2.88 -13.12
CA THR A 114 1.37 2.82 -11.65
C THR A 114 1.44 1.37 -11.17
N HIS A 115 0.62 0.44 -11.67
CA HIS A 115 0.72 -0.98 -11.29
C HIS A 115 2.10 -1.58 -11.57
N LEU A 116 2.69 -1.28 -12.73
CA LEU A 116 4.03 -1.75 -13.07
C LEU A 116 5.10 -1.16 -12.13
N SER A 117 5.02 0.13 -11.80
CA SER A 117 5.96 0.77 -10.88
C SER A 117 5.83 0.21 -9.46
N TRP A 118 4.61 -0.05 -8.97
CA TRP A 118 4.36 -0.67 -7.68
C TRP A 118 4.96 -2.08 -7.58
N ASN A 119 4.73 -2.91 -8.60
CA ASN A 119 5.29 -4.26 -8.65
C ASN A 119 6.84 -4.24 -8.63
N GLN A 120 7.44 -3.29 -9.33
CA GLN A 120 8.89 -3.12 -9.33
C GLN A 120 9.42 -2.71 -7.95
N ILE A 121 8.77 -1.75 -7.26
CA ILE A 121 9.13 -1.35 -5.90
C ILE A 121 8.99 -2.52 -4.93
N GLY A 122 7.94 -3.33 -5.07
CA GLY A 122 7.73 -4.55 -4.30
C GLY A 122 8.88 -5.54 -4.43
N TYR A 123 9.35 -5.77 -5.66
CA TYR A 123 10.51 -6.64 -5.93
C TYR A 123 11.81 -6.10 -5.32
N GLN A 124 12.04 -4.79 -5.40
CA GLN A 124 13.20 -4.16 -4.77
C GLN A 124 13.15 -4.26 -3.24
N ASN A 125 11.99 -4.01 -2.64
CA ASN A 125 11.79 -4.14 -1.20
C ASN A 125 11.99 -5.59 -0.73
N ALA A 126 11.51 -6.57 -1.49
CA ALA A 126 11.75 -7.98 -1.19
C ALA A 126 13.25 -8.31 -1.18
N GLN A 127 14.01 -7.85 -2.19
CA GLN A 127 15.46 -8.03 -2.22
C GLN A 127 16.17 -7.32 -1.05
N ALA A 128 15.77 -6.09 -0.73
CA ALA A 128 16.33 -5.34 0.39
C ALA A 128 16.06 -6.07 1.71
N ASN A 129 14.84 -6.58 1.90
CA ASN A 129 14.47 -7.37 3.07
C ASN A 129 15.26 -8.68 3.17
N LEU A 130 15.56 -9.35 2.05
CA LEU A 130 16.42 -10.54 2.05
C LEU A 130 17.85 -10.21 2.52
N ARG A 131 18.39 -9.07 2.08
CA ARG A 131 19.71 -8.60 2.53
C ARG A 131 19.69 -8.24 4.02
N ILE A 132 18.67 -7.51 4.45
CA ILE A 132 18.47 -7.19 5.87
C ILE A 132 18.35 -8.49 6.67
N ALA A 133 17.57 -9.48 6.23
CA ALA A 133 17.45 -10.76 6.91
C ALA A 133 18.80 -11.52 6.99
N SER A 134 19.62 -11.48 5.93
CA SER A 134 20.96 -12.07 5.96
C SER A 134 21.90 -11.33 6.92
N ASP A 135 21.84 -10.01 6.96
CA ASP A 135 22.66 -9.20 7.87
C ASP A 135 22.19 -9.36 9.32
N THR A 136 20.88 -9.39 9.57
CA THR A 136 20.27 -9.68 10.87
C THR A 136 20.62 -11.07 11.37
N LYS A 137 20.81 -12.07 10.49
CA LYS A 137 21.32 -13.39 10.90
C LYS A 137 22.72 -13.29 11.50
N ASN A 138 23.59 -12.47 10.91
CA ASN A 138 24.93 -12.24 11.42
C ASN A 138 24.91 -11.39 12.69
N ASP A 139 24.08 -10.35 12.75
CA ASP A 139 23.85 -9.52 13.93
C ASP A 139 23.29 -10.36 15.11
N SER A 140 22.41 -11.32 14.83
CA SER A 140 21.93 -12.29 15.82
C SER A 140 23.05 -13.15 16.41
N SER A 141 24.11 -13.43 15.64
CA SER A 141 25.29 -14.11 16.17
C SER A 141 26.06 -13.22 17.13
N GLN A 142 26.17 -11.92 16.85
CA GLN A 142 26.80 -10.95 17.74
C GLN A 142 25.98 -10.71 19.01
N MET A 143 24.64 -10.64 18.88
CA MET A 143 23.72 -10.54 20.01
C MET A 143 23.86 -11.74 20.97
N LYS A 144 24.06 -12.95 20.43
CA LYS A 144 24.36 -14.14 21.23
C LYS A 144 25.70 -14.04 21.97
N SER A 145 26.72 -13.46 21.36
CA SER A 145 28.02 -13.24 22.01
C SER A 145 27.89 -12.28 23.20
N ILE A 146 27.17 -11.16 23.06
CA ILE A 146 26.96 -10.23 24.18
C ILE A 146 26.20 -10.90 25.33
N ALA A 147 25.15 -11.66 25.02
CA ALA A 147 24.40 -12.43 26.02
C ALA A 147 25.25 -13.50 26.72
N LEU A 148 26.21 -14.11 26.03
CA LEU A 148 27.15 -15.04 26.65
C LEU A 148 28.05 -14.34 27.69
N LEU A 149 28.55 -13.14 27.38
CA LEU A 149 29.36 -12.38 28.34
C LEU A 149 28.55 -12.10 29.62
N THR A 150 27.29 -11.65 29.50
CA THR A 150 26.46 -11.36 30.68
C THR A 150 26.15 -12.62 31.49
N MET A 151 25.90 -13.77 30.84
CA MET A 151 25.68 -15.05 31.52
C MET A 151 26.90 -15.55 32.30
N VAL A 152 28.12 -15.22 31.86
CA VAL A 152 29.35 -15.58 32.57
C VAL A 152 29.67 -14.57 33.68
N PHE A 153 29.51 -13.28 33.40
CA PHE A 153 29.82 -12.23 34.38
C PHE A 153 28.86 -12.24 35.57
N LEU A 154 27.57 -12.50 35.37
CA LEU A 154 26.58 -12.47 36.44
C LEU A 154 26.90 -13.43 37.62
N PRO A 155 27.20 -14.74 37.40
CA PRO A 155 27.62 -15.63 38.48
C PRO A 155 29.01 -15.28 39.02
N ALA A 156 29.94 -14.81 38.18
CA ALA A 156 31.27 -14.38 38.62
C ALA A 156 31.21 -13.16 39.56
N THR A 157 30.36 -12.18 39.25
CA THR A 157 30.14 -10.99 40.07
C THR A 157 29.43 -11.34 41.38
N PHE A 158 28.43 -12.24 41.36
CA PHE A 158 27.79 -12.72 42.58
C PHE A 158 28.81 -13.36 43.54
N VAL A 159 29.69 -14.19 43.00
CA VAL A 159 30.76 -14.84 43.76
C VAL A 159 31.77 -13.82 44.27
N SER A 160 32.20 -12.85 43.45
CA SER A 160 33.07 -11.74 43.89
C SER A 160 32.46 -10.93 45.03
N SER A 161 31.16 -10.64 44.98
CA SER A 161 30.45 -9.91 46.04
C SER A 161 30.34 -10.74 47.32
N LEU A 162 30.07 -12.05 47.20
CA LEU A 162 30.06 -12.95 48.36
C LEU A 162 31.44 -13.02 49.01
N PHE A 163 32.53 -13.16 48.25
CA PHE A 163 33.88 -13.09 48.78
C PHE A 163 34.16 -11.75 49.47
N SER A 164 33.68 -10.63 48.91
CA SER A 164 33.87 -9.31 49.52
C SER A 164 33.17 -9.16 50.87
N MET A 165 32.06 -9.86 51.12
CA MET A 165 31.29 -9.77 52.37
C MET A 165 31.63 -10.87 53.38
N THR A 166 31.94 -12.09 52.93
CA THR A 166 32.09 -13.26 53.82
C THR A 166 33.54 -13.55 54.21
N PHE A 167 34.53 -13.15 53.40
CA PHE A 167 35.94 -13.48 53.66
C PHE A 167 36.70 -12.45 54.50
N PHE A 168 36.26 -11.20 54.53
CA PHE A 168 36.89 -10.16 55.36
C PHE A 168 36.18 -10.05 56.71
N ASN A 169 36.44 -10.99 57.62
CA ASN A 169 36.02 -10.85 59.01
C ASN A 169 37.06 -10.02 59.80
N TRP A 170 36.78 -8.73 59.97
CA TRP A 170 37.67 -7.78 60.65
C TRP A 170 37.61 -7.87 62.19
N TYR A 171 36.88 -8.82 62.78
CA TYR A 171 36.78 -8.97 64.25
C TYR A 171 37.18 -10.39 64.71
N PRO A 172 38.49 -10.68 64.80
CA PRO A 172 38.97 -11.96 65.31
C PRO A 172 38.82 -12.00 66.84
N GLN A 173 37.89 -12.80 67.36
CA GLN A 173 37.94 -13.22 68.76
C GLN A 173 38.75 -14.52 68.84
N ASN A 174 39.96 -14.40 69.41
CA ASN A 174 40.87 -15.49 69.79
C ASN A 174 41.63 -16.19 68.66
N GLY A 175 42.65 -15.53 68.12
CA GLY A 175 43.92 -16.14 67.69
C GLY A 175 43.91 -17.22 66.60
N GLN A 176 42.78 -17.51 65.96
CA GLN A 176 42.69 -18.50 64.89
C GLN A 176 42.62 -17.78 63.55
N GLY A 177 43.45 -18.22 62.61
CA GLY A 177 43.77 -17.52 61.37
C GLY A 177 42.56 -16.96 60.63
N ILE A 178 42.76 -15.77 60.06
CA ILE A 178 41.81 -14.95 59.30
C ILE A 178 41.16 -15.67 58.09
N LEU A 179 41.56 -16.92 57.80
CA LEU A 179 41.11 -17.74 56.69
C LEU A 179 40.56 -19.08 57.20
N SER A 180 39.23 -19.25 57.15
CA SER A 180 38.54 -20.49 57.52
C SER A 180 38.91 -21.64 56.57
N PRO A 181 39.32 -22.84 57.04
CA PRO A 181 39.81 -23.95 56.20
C PRO A 181 38.82 -24.51 55.16
N TYR A 182 37.56 -24.06 55.15
CA TYR A 182 36.55 -24.41 54.16
C TYR A 182 36.59 -23.55 52.88
N VAL A 183 37.59 -22.67 52.71
CA VAL A 183 37.79 -21.84 51.50
C VAL A 183 37.67 -22.65 50.21
N TRP A 184 38.14 -23.90 50.22
CA TRP A 184 38.22 -24.75 49.04
C TRP A 184 36.87 -25.22 48.49
N ILE A 185 35.80 -25.25 49.30
CA ILE A 185 34.45 -25.64 48.84
C ILE A 185 33.83 -24.58 47.91
N TYR A 186 34.21 -23.31 48.09
CA TYR A 186 33.63 -22.16 47.39
C TYR A 186 34.02 -22.04 45.91
N PRO A 187 35.30 -22.18 45.50
CA PRO A 187 35.65 -22.22 44.08
C PRO A 187 35.03 -23.43 43.38
N VAL A 188 34.86 -24.56 44.09
CA VAL A 188 34.19 -25.75 43.56
C VAL A 188 32.72 -25.48 43.27
N VAL A 189 31.98 -24.88 44.22
CA VAL A 189 30.57 -24.51 44.01
C VAL A 189 30.42 -23.47 42.89
N THR A 190 31.36 -22.52 42.79
CA THR A 190 31.40 -21.53 41.71
C THR A 190 31.54 -22.19 40.34
N ILE A 191 32.51 -23.11 40.18
CA ILE A 191 32.73 -23.83 38.93
C ILE A 191 31.49 -24.67 38.57
N CYS A 192 30.86 -25.33 39.55
CA CYS A 192 29.62 -26.07 39.34
C CYS A 192 28.48 -25.16 38.83
N ILE A 193 28.29 -23.98 39.42
CA ILE A 193 27.26 -23.02 38.97
C ILE A 193 27.56 -22.52 37.55
N THR A 194 28.82 -22.20 37.24
CA THR A 194 29.22 -21.80 35.88
C THR A 194 28.95 -22.92 34.87
N LEU A 195 29.27 -24.17 35.19
CA LEU A 195 29.00 -25.33 34.34
C LEU A 195 27.50 -25.56 34.16
N VAL A 196 26.68 -25.36 35.18
CA VAL A 196 25.22 -25.47 35.08
C VAL A 196 24.65 -24.37 34.17
N VAL A 197 25.08 -23.12 34.32
CA VAL A 197 24.62 -21.99 33.48
C VAL A 197 25.03 -22.19 32.02
N VAL A 198 26.29 -22.56 31.76
CA VAL A 198 26.80 -22.86 30.42
C VAL A 198 26.11 -24.10 29.83
N GLY A 199 25.88 -25.13 30.65
CA GLY A 199 25.19 -26.36 30.26
C GLY A 199 23.74 -26.12 29.86
N ILE A 200 22.98 -25.36 30.65
CA ILE A 200 21.61 -24.96 30.34
C ILE A 200 21.58 -24.17 29.02
N TRP A 201 22.49 -23.21 28.84
CA TRP A 201 22.58 -22.43 27.59
C TRP A 201 22.92 -23.29 26.38
N TYR A 202 23.85 -24.24 26.51
CA TYR A 202 24.23 -25.16 25.43
C TYR A 202 23.08 -26.07 25.04
N ILE A 203 22.34 -26.60 26.02
CA ILE A 203 21.12 -27.40 25.79
C ILE A 203 20.04 -26.55 25.12
N PHE A 204 19.82 -25.32 25.58
CA PHE A 204 18.82 -24.41 25.01
C PHE A 204 19.16 -24.01 23.57
N THR A 205 20.43 -23.70 23.31
CA THR A 205 20.94 -23.37 21.96
C THR A 205 20.86 -24.57 21.02
N LYS A 206 21.11 -25.80 21.50
CA LYS A 206 20.92 -27.04 20.70
C LYS A 206 19.44 -27.34 20.45
N LYS A 207 18.56 -27.12 21.42
CA LYS A 207 17.12 -27.42 21.31
C LYS A 207 16.37 -26.37 20.49
N CYS A 208 16.86 -25.13 20.41
CA CYS A 208 16.39 -24.09 19.51
C CYS A 208 16.87 -24.25 18.05
N ARG A 209 17.46 -25.39 17.66
CA ARG A 209 17.40 -25.82 16.25
C ARG A 209 15.95 -26.24 15.96
N VAL A 210 15.09 -25.25 15.78
CA VAL A 210 13.83 -25.45 15.07
C VAL A 210 14.23 -26.07 13.73
N PRO A 211 13.73 -27.28 13.38
CA PRO A 211 13.88 -27.76 12.02
C PRO A 211 13.20 -26.72 11.14
N SER A 212 13.98 -25.93 10.41
CA SER A 212 13.48 -25.25 9.24
C SER A 212 13.14 -26.38 8.27
N LYS A 213 11.86 -26.79 8.30
CA LYS A 213 11.28 -27.46 7.15
C LYS A 213 11.21 -26.40 6.07
N ASP A 214 12.12 -26.53 5.12
CA ASP A 214 12.07 -25.81 3.86
C ASP A 214 10.85 -26.33 3.07
N GLU A 215 9.91 -25.44 2.79
CA GLU A 215 8.99 -25.47 1.63
C GLU A 215 8.42 -24.04 1.53
N SER A 216 9.03 -23.09 0.83
CA SER A 216 9.03 -22.95 -0.65
C SER A 216 7.63 -23.20 -1.19
N ILE A 217 6.74 -22.20 -1.17
CA ILE A 217 6.37 -21.43 -2.37
C ILE A 217 6.30 -22.31 -3.62
N VAL A 218 5.08 -22.72 -4.01
CA VAL A 218 4.37 -22.31 -5.24
C VAL A 218 2.87 -22.36 -4.97
#